data_AF-A0A4Y2J136-F1
#
_entry.id   AF-A0A4Y2J136-F1
#
_cell.length_a   1.000
_cell.length_b   1.000
_cell.length_c   1.000
_cell.angle_alpha   90.00
_cell.angle_beta   90.00
_cell.angle_gamma   90.00
#
_symmetry.space_group_name_H-M   'P 1'
#
loop_
_entity.id
_entity.type
_entity.pdbx_description
1 polymer ?
#
loop_
_entity_poly.entity_id
_entity_poly.type
_entity_poly.pdbx_seq_one_letter_code
_entity_poly.pdbx_strand_id
1 'polypeptide(L)'
;MDVLAERILLDLRNTFKKDPLIDEFDVLPVHESVSNKCPVIHVDHKIALEDWCVKHVYVYAYSKFFAWRKKPYKIDPECFLTWTSAILLINPEVETVWNAR
;
A
#
# COMPACT_ATOMS: atom_id res chain seq x y z
N MET A 1 7.49 4.02 -13.17
CA MET A 1 6.24 3.89 -12.38
C MET A 1 6.48 3.05 -11.14
N ASP A 2 7.13 1.89 -11.28
CA ASP A 2 7.45 0.96 -10.18
C ASP A 2 8.17 1.60 -8.97
N VAL A 3 9.17 2.45 -9.21
CA VAL A 3 9.94 3.12 -8.14
C VAL A 3 9.07 4.05 -7.29
N LEU A 4 8.08 4.72 -7.90
CA LEU A 4 7.17 5.60 -7.19
C LEU A 4 6.20 4.79 -6.33
N ALA A 5 5.60 3.73 -6.87
CA ALA A 5 4.71 2.85 -6.12
C ALA A 5 5.43 2.20 -4.93
N GLU A 6 6.67 1.75 -5.13
CA GLU A 6 7.50 1.18 -4.05
C GLU A 6 7.78 2.20 -2.95
N ARG A 7 8.10 3.44 -3.32
CA ARG A 7 8.28 4.53 -2.35
C ARG A 7 7.00 4.84 -1.57
N ILE A 8 5.86 4.90 -2.24
CA ILE A 8 4.56 5.16 -1.58
C ILE A 8 4.23 4.04 -0.59
N LEU A 9 4.46 2.78 -0.98
CA LEU A 9 4.27 1.64 -0.09
C LEU A 9 5.18 1.69 1.14
N LEU A 10 6.43 2.12 0.95
CA LEU A 10 7.38 2.32 2.04
C LEU A 10 6.91 3.43 2.98
N ASP A 11 6.44 4.56 2.45
CA ASP A 11 5.92 5.67 3.23
C ASP A 11 4.65 5.27 4.01
N LEU A 12 3.74 4.52 3.37
CA LEU A 12 2.54 3.95 4.01
C LEU A 12 2.92 3.07 5.20
N ARG A 13 3.84 2.11 4.98
CA ARG A 13 4.34 1.22 6.03
C ARG A 13 5.02 1.98 7.16
N ASN A 14 5.86 2.96 6.83
CA ASN A 14 6.55 3.77 7.82
C ASN A 14 5.58 4.60 8.66
N THR A 15 4.46 5.03 8.10
CA THR A 15 3.40 5.74 8.82
C THR A 15 2.75 4.83 9.85
N PHE A 16 2.36 3.60 9.48
CA PHE A 16 1.87 2.59 10.44
C PHE A 16 2.90 2.23 11.52
N LYS A 17 4.20 2.18 11.19
CA LYS A 17 5.25 1.93 12.20
C LYS A 17 5.42 3.11 13.16
N LYS A 18 5.19 4.35 12.71
CA LYS A 18 5.33 5.57 13.52
C LYS A 18 4.12 5.81 14.41
N ASP A 19 2.93 5.56 13.91
CA ASP A 19 1.68 5.71 14.64
C ASP A 19 0.94 4.36 14.73
N PRO A 20 1.10 3.63 15.84
CA PRO A 20 0.41 2.36 16.04
C PRO A 20 -1.06 2.52 16.44
N LEU A 21 -1.53 3.76 16.65
CA LEU A 21 -2.92 4.04 17.06
C LEU A 21 -3.84 4.30 15.87
N ILE A 22 -3.34 4.15 14.63
CA ILE A 22 -4.14 4.36 13.42
C ILE A 22 -5.40 3.49 13.45
N ASP A 23 -6.57 4.13 13.32
CA ASP A 23 -7.88 3.51 13.44
C ASP A 23 -8.69 3.53 12.12
N GLU A 24 -8.28 4.35 11.15
CA GLU A 24 -9.03 4.54 9.91
C GLU A 24 -8.09 4.69 8.69
N PHE A 25 -8.51 4.10 7.57
CA PHE A 25 -7.89 4.24 6.25
C PHE A 25 -8.93 4.75 5.24
N ASP A 26 -8.58 5.77 4.45
CA ASP A 26 -9.45 6.32 3.41
C ASP A 26 -8.69 6.65 2.10
N VAL A 27 -9.44 6.95 1.03
CA VAL A 27 -8.91 7.45 -0.25
C VAL A 27 -9.44 8.86 -0.51
N LEU A 28 -8.53 9.83 -0.55
CA LEU A 28 -8.89 11.22 -0.79
C LEU A 28 -9.07 11.48 -2.31
N PRO A 29 -10.17 12.17 -2.72
CA PRO A 29 -10.45 12.46 -4.12
C PRO A 29 -9.56 13.59 -4.66
N VAL A 30 -8.27 13.28 -4.82
CA VAL A 30 -7.25 14.17 -5.40
C VAL A 30 -6.82 13.59 -6.73
N HIS A 31 -7.22 14.24 -7.81
CA HIS A 31 -7.08 13.70 -9.17
C HIS A 31 -5.71 13.93 -9.81
N GLU A 32 -4.93 14.90 -9.32
CA GLU A 32 -3.60 15.21 -9.84
C GLU A 32 -2.61 15.51 -8.72
N SER A 33 -1.35 15.13 -8.90
CA SER A 33 -0.28 15.46 -7.94
C SER A 33 0.02 16.96 -8.01
N VAL A 34 -0.51 17.73 -7.07
CA VAL A 34 -0.38 19.20 -7.05
C VAL A 34 1.05 19.64 -6.65
N SER A 35 1.89 18.73 -6.16
CA SER A 35 3.29 19.02 -5.75
C SER A 35 4.12 17.74 -5.58
N ASN A 36 5.44 17.88 -5.34
CA ASN A 36 6.35 16.78 -4.95
C ASN A 36 6.09 16.25 -3.51
N LYS A 37 4.83 16.19 -3.08
CA LYS A 37 4.44 15.67 -1.76
C LYS A 37 4.15 14.18 -1.83
N CYS A 38 4.33 13.50 -0.71
CA CYS A 38 3.95 12.10 -0.57
C CYS A 38 2.41 12.01 -0.60
N PRO A 39 1.81 11.09 -1.38
CA PRO A 39 0.36 10.91 -1.41
C PRO A 39 -0.21 10.18 -0.18
N VAL A 40 0.66 9.78 0.75
CA VAL A 40 0.26 9.24 2.06
C VAL A 40 0.00 10.43 2.99
N ILE A 41 -1.27 10.66 3.30
CA ILE A 41 -1.72 11.70 4.22
C ILE A 41 -1.95 11.07 5.58
N HIS A 42 -1.37 11.65 6.63
CA HIS A 42 -1.55 11.22 8.02
C HIS A 42 -1.95 12.44 8.85
N VAL A 43 -3.12 12.35 9.49
CA VAL A 43 -3.68 13.39 10.36
C VAL A 43 -4.29 12.71 11.58
N ASP A 44 -3.83 13.10 12.76
CA ASP A 44 -4.13 12.42 14.03
C ASP A 44 -3.84 10.92 13.95
N HIS A 45 -4.87 10.06 14.05
CA HIS A 45 -4.77 8.60 13.93
C HIS A 45 -5.44 8.08 12.64
N LYS A 46 -5.59 8.94 11.64
CA LYS A 46 -6.18 8.58 10.35
C LYS A 46 -5.14 8.65 9.27
N ILE A 47 -5.18 7.67 8.37
CA ILE A 47 -4.30 7.62 7.20
C ILE A 47 -5.15 7.62 5.94
N ALA A 48 -4.69 8.30 4.90
CA ALA A 48 -5.35 8.27 3.61
C ALA A 48 -4.36 8.26 2.46
N LEU A 49 -4.78 7.70 1.32
CA LEU A 49 -4.07 7.80 0.06
C LEU A 49 -4.78 8.77 -0.89
N GLU A 50 -4.03 9.61 -1.58
CA GLU A 50 -4.56 10.38 -2.70
C GLU A 50 -4.93 9.46 -3.88
N ASP A 51 -6.14 9.64 -4.45
CA ASP A 51 -6.73 8.77 -5.48
C ASP A 51 -5.82 8.54 -6.71
N TRP A 52 -5.13 9.58 -7.18
CA TRP A 52 -4.23 9.48 -8.34
C TRP A 52 -3.18 8.37 -8.21
N CYS A 53 -2.77 8.01 -6.99
CA CYS A 53 -1.75 6.99 -6.78
C CYS A 53 -2.32 5.59 -6.56
N VAL A 54 -3.60 5.46 -6.20
CA VAL A 54 -4.23 4.21 -5.76
C VAL A 54 -4.11 3.12 -6.82
N LYS A 55 -4.47 3.41 -8.07
CA LYS A 55 -4.37 2.44 -9.17
C LYS A 55 -2.94 1.95 -9.37
N HIS A 56 -1.96 2.85 -9.30
CA HIS A 56 -0.55 2.53 -9.52
C HIS A 56 0.01 1.67 -8.37
N VAL A 57 -0.28 2.05 -7.13
CA VAL A 57 0.12 1.30 -5.92
C VAL A 57 -0.52 -0.08 -5.91
N TYR A 58 -1.82 -0.16 -6.19
CA TYR A 58 -2.57 -1.42 -6.20
C TYR A 58 -2.02 -2.39 -7.25
N VAL A 59 -1.87 -1.94 -8.51
CA VAL A 59 -1.35 -2.80 -9.59
C VAL A 59 0.07 -3.27 -9.29
N TYR A 60 0.93 -2.39 -8.75
CA TYR A 60 2.29 -2.76 -8.36
C TYR A 60 2.27 -3.84 -7.27
N ALA A 61 1.57 -3.61 -6.16
CA ALA A 61 1.48 -4.55 -5.04
C ALA A 61 0.90 -5.90 -5.50
N TYR A 62 -0.17 -5.87 -6.29
CA TYR A 62 -0.81 -7.06 -6.85
C TYR A 62 0.16 -7.85 -7.76
N SER A 63 0.89 -7.17 -8.64
CA SER A 63 1.88 -7.82 -9.52
C SER A 63 3.01 -8.50 -8.73
N LYS A 64 3.48 -7.86 -7.65
CA LYS A 64 4.53 -8.40 -6.78
C LYS A 64 4.04 -9.58 -5.96
N PHE A 65 2.81 -9.53 -5.44
CA PHE A 65 2.17 -10.66 -4.76
C PHE A 65 2.05 -11.89 -5.66
N PHE A 66 1.62 -11.74 -6.91
CA PHE A 66 1.56 -12.88 -7.85
C PHE A 66 2.94 -13.40 -8.26
N ALA A 67 3.94 -12.53 -8.35
CA ALA A 67 5.33 -12.94 -8.57
C ALA A 67 5.85 -13.75 -7.37
N TRP A 68 5.56 -13.31 -6.15
CA TRP A 68 5.86 -14.03 -4.90
C TRP A 68 5.22 -15.41 -4.88
N ARG A 69 3.92 -15.51 -5.19
CA ARG A 69 3.18 -16.79 -5.15
C ARG A 69 3.80 -17.86 -6.04
N LYS A 70 4.46 -17.47 -7.14
CA LYS A 70 5.18 -18.40 -8.03
C LYS A 70 6.52 -18.88 -7.44
N LYS A 71 7.17 -18.06 -6.59
CA LYS A 71 8.53 -18.30 -6.04
C LYS A 71 8.67 -17.72 -4.62
N PRO A 72 8.00 -18.30 -3.61
CA PRO A 72 7.86 -17.67 -2.29
C PRO A 72 9.19 -17.56 -1.52
N TYR A 73 10.10 -18.53 -1.67
CA TYR A 73 11.35 -18.64 -0.91
C TYR A 73 12.41 -17.56 -1.20
N LYS A 74 12.16 -16.65 -2.15
CA LYS A 74 13.15 -15.66 -2.62
C LYS A 74 12.86 -14.24 -2.15
N ILE A 75 11.79 -14.00 -1.40
CA ILE A 75 11.30 -12.66 -1.12
C ILE A 75 11.25 -12.44 0.38
N ASP A 76 11.73 -11.27 0.79
CA ASP A 76 11.68 -10.79 2.16
C ASP A 76 10.23 -10.81 2.71
N PRO A 77 9.98 -11.45 3.86
CA PRO A 77 8.70 -11.41 4.55
C PRO A 77 8.14 -9.99 4.75
N GLU A 78 8.99 -8.99 4.99
CA GLU A 78 8.50 -7.60 5.13
C GLU A 78 7.91 -7.07 3.81
N CYS A 79 8.50 -7.40 2.67
CA CYS A 79 7.99 -7.03 1.35
C CYS A 79 6.63 -7.68 1.10
N PHE A 80 6.49 -8.97 1.43
CA PHE A 80 5.22 -9.68 1.35
C PHE A 80 4.13 -9.02 2.20
N LEU A 81 4.43 -8.69 3.47
CA LEU A 81 3.48 -8.01 4.35
C LEU A 81 3.08 -6.63 3.80
N THR A 82 4.04 -5.90 3.23
CA THR A 82 3.80 -4.57 2.64
C THR A 82 2.82 -4.65 1.46
N TRP A 83 3.04 -5.59 0.52
CA TRP A 83 2.17 -5.75 -0.64
C TRP A 83 0.78 -6.23 -0.24
N THR A 84 0.71 -7.24 0.64
CA THR A 84 -0.59 -7.77 1.09
C THR A 84 -1.38 -6.75 1.91
N SER A 85 -0.73 -5.94 2.75
CA SER A 85 -1.39 -4.84 3.49
C SER A 85 -2.00 -3.85 2.51
N ALA A 86 -1.21 -3.37 1.54
CA ALA A 86 -1.68 -2.37 0.60
C ALA A 86 -2.83 -2.87 -0.27
N ILE A 87 -2.78 -4.13 -0.72
CA ILE A 87 -3.89 -4.72 -1.49
C ILE A 87 -5.16 -4.74 -0.64
N LEU A 88 -5.08 -5.19 0.62
CA LEU A 88 -6.24 -5.36 1.49
C LEU A 88 -6.79 -4.04 2.04
N LEU A 89 -5.95 -3.02 2.23
CA LEU A 89 -6.39 -1.67 2.56
C LEU A 89 -7.21 -1.04 1.42
N ILE A 90 -6.79 -1.28 0.17
CA ILE A 90 -7.47 -0.71 -1.01
C ILE A 90 -8.68 -1.56 -1.44
N ASN A 91 -8.58 -2.88 -1.36
CA ASN A 91 -9.63 -3.82 -1.74
C ASN A 91 -9.67 -5.01 -0.77
N PRO A 92 -10.52 -4.95 0.27
CA PRO A 92 -10.59 -5.99 1.30
C PRO A 92 -11.21 -7.31 0.80
N GLU A 93 -11.89 -7.31 -0.36
CA GLU A 93 -12.59 -8.49 -0.89
C GLU A 93 -11.67 -9.51 -1.58
N VAL A 94 -10.35 -9.26 -1.62
CA VAL A 94 -9.39 -10.15 -2.31
C VAL A 94 -9.03 -11.35 -1.42
N GLU A 95 -9.90 -12.36 -1.40
CA GLU A 95 -9.74 -13.59 -0.59
C GLU A 95 -8.38 -14.28 -0.77
N THR A 96 -7.86 -14.31 -2.00
CA THR A 96 -6.56 -14.95 -2.28
C THR A 96 -5.41 -14.32 -1.49
N VAL A 97 -5.50 -13.02 -1.19
CA VAL A 97 -4.49 -12.30 -0.42
C VAL A 97 -4.67 -12.53 1.08
N TRP A 98 -5.92 -12.61 1.56
CA TRP A 98 -6.22 -13.05 2.93
C TRP A 98 -5.71 -14.45 3.21
N ASN A 99 -5.99 -15.42 2.33
CA ASN A 99 -5.57 -16.81 2.47
C ASN A 99 -4.04 -17.01 2.44
N ALA A 100 -3.30 -16.02 1.95
CA ALA A 100 -1.84 -16.09 1.91
C ALA A 100 -1.17 -15.51 3.17
N ARG A 101 -1.90 -14.70 3.95
CA ARG A 101 -1.44 -14.13 5.23
C ARG A 101 -1.62 -15.12 6.37
#